data_AF-A0A0C2Z5L0-F1
#
_entry.id   AF-A0A0C2Z5L0-F1
#
_cell.length_a   1.000
_cell.length_b   1.000
_cell.length_c   1.000
_cell.angle_alpha   90.00
_cell.angle_beta   90.00
_cell.angle_gamma   90.00
#
_symmetry.space_group_name_H-M   'P 1'
#
loop_
_entity.id
_entity.type
_entity.pdbx_description
1 polymer ?
#
loop_
_entity_poly.entity_id
_entity_poly.type
_entity_poly.pdbx_seq_one_letter_code
_entity_poly.pdbx_strand_id
1 'polypeptide(L)'
;VDGILYVVDAGYSKLKVYNPKVGMDALQITPISQANANQRTGRAGRTGSGFCYRLYTEMAYRNELFENTIPEIQRTNLANTVLLLKSLGVKNLLEFDFMDPPPQANILNSMYQLWVLGALDNVGDLTPVGRKMSEFPMEPSMAKMLIASVDYGCSSEMLTIVSMLSVPSVFYRPKERMEEADAAREKFNVPESDHLTLLNVFNQWKSHGHRDDWAMRHFLHPKLLRKAREVRVQLEDIMKFQKMDIISTGTDFDVVRKTITAGYFHQAARVKGIGEFVNIRSGLPTHLHPTSALYGLGYTPSHIVYHELILTSKEYMTQVTAIDPYWLAELGSVFYSVKEKNFDERGNRRQADREFSKKAEIETEMARQREATAQKQAQDLLAAKTSSGSKAKIIVPGTPRHTGIGAGTRVTQTPRRRVGI
;
A
#
# COMPACT_ATOMS: atom_id res chain seq x y z
N VAL A 1 -29.84 1.01 -13.17
CA VAL A 1 -30.59 0.19 -14.15
C VAL A 1 -32.03 0.40 -13.80
N ASP A 2 -32.71 1.12 -14.67
CA ASP A 2 -34.08 1.57 -14.42
C ASP A 2 -35.05 0.55 -15.03
N GLY A 3 -36.25 0.47 -14.47
CA GLY A 3 -37.28 -0.47 -14.92
C GLY A 3 -37.12 -1.92 -14.43
N ILE A 4 -36.29 -2.17 -13.41
CA ILE A 4 -36.20 -3.50 -12.79
C ILE A 4 -37.48 -3.76 -11.97
N LEU A 5 -38.28 -4.73 -12.41
CA LEU A 5 -39.49 -5.20 -11.70
C LEU A 5 -39.32 -6.57 -11.05
N TYR A 6 -38.36 -7.37 -11.53
CA TYR A 6 -38.14 -8.74 -11.07
C TYR A 6 -36.68 -8.92 -10.65
N VAL A 7 -36.47 -9.40 -9.42
CA VAL A 7 -35.16 -9.75 -8.88
C VAL A 7 -35.14 -11.23 -8.53
N VAL A 8 -34.08 -11.93 -8.94
CA VAL A 8 -33.81 -13.31 -8.53
C VAL A 8 -32.57 -13.29 -7.65
N ASP A 9 -32.71 -13.69 -6.40
CA ASP A 9 -31.64 -13.65 -5.40
C ASP A 9 -31.19 -15.07 -5.03
N ALA A 10 -29.96 -15.41 -5.44
CA ALA A 10 -29.33 -16.69 -5.11
C ALA A 10 -28.81 -16.76 -3.67
N GLY A 11 -28.77 -15.67 -2.90
CA GLY A 11 -28.34 -15.68 -1.50
C GLY A 11 -26.82 -15.70 -1.27
N TYR A 12 -26.00 -15.61 -2.32
CA TYR A 12 -24.54 -15.64 -2.21
C TYR A 12 -23.85 -14.37 -2.71
N SER A 13 -22.64 -14.13 -2.21
CA SER A 13 -21.71 -13.12 -2.71
C SER A 13 -20.28 -13.62 -2.63
N LYS A 14 -19.41 -13.12 -3.50
CA LYS A 14 -17.97 -13.34 -3.38
C LYS A 14 -17.40 -12.27 -2.46
N LEU A 15 -16.80 -12.67 -1.35
CA LEU A 15 -16.13 -11.78 -0.42
C LEU A 15 -14.63 -12.07 -0.42
N LYS A 16 -13.84 -10.99 -0.42
CA LYS A 16 -12.39 -11.06 -0.17
C LYS A 16 -12.19 -11.20 1.34
N VAL A 17 -11.45 -12.24 1.74
CA VAL A 17 -11.14 -12.59 3.13
C VAL A 17 -9.63 -12.77 3.25
N TYR A 18 -9.01 -12.03 4.16
CA TYR A 18 -7.59 -12.10 4.45
C TYR A 18 -7.31 -13.11 5.57
N ASN A 19 -6.37 -14.02 5.34
CA ASN A 19 -5.85 -14.92 6.37
C ASN A 19 -4.49 -14.39 6.88
N PRO A 20 -4.42 -13.83 8.09
CA PRO A 20 -3.19 -13.22 8.61
C PRO A 20 -2.09 -14.24 8.89
N LYS A 21 -2.42 -15.50 9.22
CA LYS A 21 -1.39 -16.51 9.52
C LYS A 21 -0.58 -16.88 8.28
N VAL A 22 -1.26 -16.86 7.14
CA VAL A 22 -0.69 -17.23 5.84
C VAL A 22 -0.24 -15.99 5.06
N GLY A 23 -0.82 -14.83 5.33
CA GLY A 23 -0.60 -13.60 4.57
C GLY A 23 -1.23 -13.67 3.17
N MET A 24 -2.39 -14.32 3.06
CA MET A 24 -3.05 -14.60 1.78
C MET A 24 -4.47 -14.04 1.77
N ASP A 25 -4.83 -13.44 0.63
CA ASP A 25 -6.18 -13.05 0.30
C ASP A 25 -6.91 -14.19 -0.43
N ALA A 26 -8.06 -14.60 0.10
CA ALA A 26 -8.92 -15.59 -0.52
C ALA A 26 -10.22 -14.94 -1.00
N LEU A 27 -10.67 -15.30 -2.20
CA LEU A 27 -11.99 -14.92 -2.68
C LEU A 27 -12.96 -16.06 -2.41
N GLN A 28 -13.71 -15.96 -1.31
CA GLN A 28 -14.61 -17.01 -0.88
C GLN A 28 -16.06 -16.67 -1.26
N ILE A 29 -16.79 -17.67 -1.76
CA ILE A 29 -18.25 -17.58 -1.90
C ILE A 29 -18.84 -17.74 -0.51
N THR A 30 -19.56 -16.72 -0.06
CA THR A 30 -20.17 -16.66 1.27
C THR A 30 -21.65 -16.31 1.14
N PRO A 31 -22.50 -16.78 2.06
CA PRO A 31 -23.88 -16.34 2.13
C PRO A 31 -23.94 -14.82 2.39
N ILE A 32 -24.95 -14.17 1.83
CA ILE A 32 -25.18 -12.74 2.06
C ILE A 32 -25.74 -12.47 3.46
N SER A 33 -25.65 -11.23 3.94
CA SER A 33 -26.40 -10.82 5.13
C SER A 33 -27.87 -10.54 4.81
N GLN A 34 -28.71 -10.50 5.84
CA GLN A 34 -30.11 -10.07 5.73
C GLN A 34 -30.18 -8.63 5.19
N ALA A 35 -29.30 -7.73 5.64
CA ALA A 35 -29.18 -6.38 5.09
C ALA A 35 -28.93 -6.38 3.57
N ASN A 36 -28.04 -7.25 3.08
CA ASN A 36 -27.77 -7.38 1.64
C ASN A 36 -28.95 -7.95 0.87
N ALA A 37 -29.64 -8.97 1.41
CA ALA A 37 -30.84 -9.53 0.83
C ALA A 37 -31.96 -8.47 0.72
N ASN A 38 -32.11 -7.62 1.73
CA ASN A 38 -33.07 -6.53 1.74
C ASN A 38 -32.70 -5.44 0.73
N GLN A 39 -31.42 -5.08 0.61
CA GLN A 39 -30.96 -4.18 -0.47
C GLN A 39 -31.22 -4.74 -1.87
N ARG A 40 -31.02 -6.05 -2.08
CA ARG A 40 -31.33 -6.73 -3.35
C ARG A 40 -32.82 -6.68 -3.65
N THR A 41 -33.65 -6.98 -2.66
CA THR A 41 -35.12 -6.90 -2.75
C THR A 41 -35.56 -5.47 -3.12
N GLY A 42 -34.96 -4.46 -2.49
CA GLY A 42 -35.24 -3.05 -2.76
C GLY A 42 -34.93 -2.59 -4.19
N ARG A 43 -34.18 -3.35 -5.00
CA ARG A 43 -33.95 -3.03 -6.41
C ARG A 43 -35.22 -3.21 -7.26
N ALA A 44 -36.09 -4.16 -6.91
CA ALA A 44 -37.36 -4.39 -7.62
C ALA A 44 -38.41 -3.31 -7.34
N GLY A 45 -38.29 -2.62 -6.20
CA GLY A 45 -39.26 -1.62 -5.73
C GLY A 45 -38.96 -0.17 -6.10
N ARG A 46 -37.99 0.09 -6.99
CA ARG A 46 -37.52 1.47 -7.27
C ARG A 46 -38.48 2.30 -8.11
N THR A 47 -39.11 1.68 -9.11
CA THR A 47 -39.97 2.36 -10.09
C THR A 47 -41.45 2.03 -9.92
N GLY A 48 -41.79 1.03 -9.12
CA GLY A 48 -43.16 0.57 -8.90
C GLY A 48 -43.19 -0.72 -8.07
N SER A 49 -44.35 -1.37 -8.01
CA SER A 49 -44.48 -2.69 -7.39
C SER A 49 -43.67 -3.72 -8.19
N GLY A 50 -42.82 -4.48 -7.51
CA GLY A 50 -41.97 -5.49 -8.11
C GLY A 50 -41.88 -6.74 -7.23
N PHE A 51 -41.34 -7.82 -7.79
CA PHE A 51 -41.21 -9.13 -7.14
C PHE A 51 -39.75 -9.49 -6.93
N CYS A 52 -39.45 -10.08 -5.76
CA CYS A 52 -38.15 -10.64 -5.45
C CYS A 52 -38.29 -12.14 -5.15
N TYR A 53 -37.67 -12.97 -5.98
CA TYR A 53 -37.62 -14.41 -5.80
C TYR A 53 -36.32 -14.79 -5.10
N ARG A 54 -36.40 -15.16 -3.82
CA ARG A 54 -35.26 -15.65 -3.03
C ARG A 54 -35.15 -17.17 -3.22
N LEU A 55 -33.99 -17.66 -3.67
CA LEU A 55 -33.73 -19.08 -3.93
C LEU A 55 -33.31 -19.85 -2.67
N TYR A 56 -33.76 -19.41 -1.50
CA TYR A 56 -33.47 -19.98 -0.19
C TYR A 56 -34.72 -19.91 0.70
N THR A 57 -34.80 -20.79 1.68
CA THR A 57 -35.99 -20.88 2.54
C THR A 57 -36.08 -19.68 3.49
N GLU A 58 -37.29 -19.36 3.93
CA GLU A 58 -37.50 -18.33 4.94
C GLU A 58 -36.80 -18.67 6.27
N MET A 59 -36.71 -19.95 6.61
CA MET A 59 -35.97 -20.42 7.78
C MET A 59 -34.48 -20.10 7.67
N ALA A 60 -33.85 -20.37 6.52
CA ALA A 60 -32.45 -20.01 6.28
C ALA A 60 -32.24 -18.49 6.35
N TYR A 61 -33.17 -17.70 5.80
CA TYR A 61 -33.11 -16.24 5.89
C TYR A 61 -33.05 -15.72 7.33
N ARG A 62 -33.86 -16.29 8.23
CA ARG A 62 -33.98 -15.82 9.62
C ARG A 62 -32.90 -16.38 10.53
N ASN A 63 -32.49 -17.63 10.33
CA ASN A 63 -31.65 -18.37 11.28
C ASN A 63 -30.19 -18.55 10.82
N GLU A 64 -29.92 -18.57 9.51
CA GLU A 64 -28.59 -18.87 8.97
C GLU A 64 -27.85 -17.61 8.48
N LEU A 65 -28.57 -16.61 7.99
CA LEU A 65 -27.95 -15.37 7.50
C LEU A 65 -27.68 -14.39 8.64
N PHE A 66 -26.47 -13.84 8.66
CA PHE A 66 -26.11 -12.72 9.55
C PHE A 66 -27.00 -11.51 9.27
N GLU A 67 -27.36 -10.76 10.31
CA GLU A 67 -28.16 -9.54 10.15
C GLU A 67 -27.44 -8.50 9.29
N ASN A 68 -26.18 -8.20 9.63
CA ASN A 68 -25.33 -7.23 8.97
C ASN A 68 -24.12 -7.90 8.30
N THR A 69 -23.55 -7.24 7.30
CA THR A 69 -22.31 -7.71 6.66
C THR A 69 -21.13 -7.44 7.57
N ILE A 70 -20.19 -8.39 7.64
CA ILE A 70 -18.93 -8.21 8.37
C ILE A 70 -18.16 -7.00 7.79
N PRO A 71 -17.77 -6.03 8.64
CA PRO A 71 -17.02 -4.84 8.23
C PRO A 71 -15.74 -5.16 7.46
N GLU A 72 -15.38 -4.31 6.50
CA GLU A 72 -14.19 -4.50 5.67
C GLU A 72 -12.89 -4.56 6.47
N ILE A 73 -12.75 -3.68 7.47
CA ILE A 73 -11.57 -3.59 8.35
C ILE A 73 -11.27 -4.91 9.08
N GLN A 74 -12.27 -5.75 9.33
CA GLN A 74 -12.09 -7.04 10.01
C GLN A 74 -11.65 -8.16 9.05
N ARG A 75 -11.78 -7.98 7.74
CA ARG A 75 -11.62 -9.05 6.73
C ARG A 75 -10.57 -8.76 5.65
N THR A 76 -9.92 -7.61 5.65
CA THR A 76 -8.87 -7.26 4.68
C THR A 76 -7.49 -7.11 5.34
N ASN A 77 -6.43 -7.10 4.52
CA ASN A 77 -5.11 -6.67 4.98
C ASN A 77 -5.16 -5.20 5.42
N LEU A 78 -4.52 -4.89 6.54
CA LEU A 78 -4.51 -3.55 7.13
C LEU A 78 -3.17 -2.81 6.92
N ALA A 79 -2.23 -3.37 6.14
CA ALA A 79 -0.93 -2.75 5.90
C ALA A 79 -1.03 -1.30 5.43
N ASN A 80 -1.87 -1.01 4.43
CA ASN A 80 -2.07 0.35 3.93
C ASN A 80 -2.75 1.26 4.99
N THR A 81 -3.80 0.77 5.66
CA THR A 81 -4.52 1.51 6.71
C THR A 81 -3.61 1.85 7.89
N VAL A 82 -2.78 0.90 8.33
CA VAL A 82 -1.81 1.10 9.43
C VAL A 82 -0.77 2.13 9.03
N LEU A 83 -0.25 2.07 7.80
CA LEU A 83 0.70 3.06 7.29
C LEU A 83 0.09 4.47 7.30
N LEU A 84 -1.15 4.60 6.85
CA LEU A 84 -1.88 5.86 6.88
C LEU A 84 -2.10 6.38 8.30
N LEU A 85 -2.59 5.55 9.22
CA LEU A 85 -2.79 5.94 10.63
C LEU A 85 -1.48 6.39 11.31
N LYS A 86 -0.38 5.71 11.01
CA LYS A 86 0.95 6.09 11.49
C LYS A 86 1.42 7.41 10.89
N SER A 87 1.14 7.66 9.60
CA SER A 87 1.44 8.96 8.96
C SER A 87 0.66 10.12 9.56
N LEU A 88 -0.56 9.88 10.06
CA LEU A 88 -1.40 10.85 10.76
C LEU A 88 -0.95 11.11 12.21
N GLY A 89 0.03 10.36 12.73
CA GLY A 89 0.58 10.54 14.08
C GLY A 89 -0.09 9.71 15.17
N VAL A 90 -0.87 8.68 14.82
CA VAL A 90 -1.42 7.74 15.80
C VAL A 90 -0.30 6.85 16.35
N LYS A 91 0.03 7.02 17.64
CA LYS A 91 1.08 6.24 18.31
C LYS A 91 0.64 4.81 18.59
N ASN A 92 -0.45 4.64 19.35
CA ASN A 92 -0.96 3.34 19.75
C ASN A 92 -2.16 2.92 18.91
N LEU A 93 -1.96 1.91 18.07
CA LEU A 93 -3.01 1.39 17.18
C LEU A 93 -4.01 0.48 17.91
N LEU A 94 -3.61 -0.10 19.04
CA LEU A 94 -4.47 -1.01 19.82
C LEU A 94 -5.50 -0.26 20.67
N GLU A 95 -5.19 0.98 21.04
CA GLU A 95 -6.08 1.88 21.80
C GLU A 95 -6.85 2.85 20.89
N PHE A 96 -6.66 2.75 19.58
CA PHE A 96 -7.38 3.61 18.64
C PHE A 96 -8.86 3.24 18.60
N ASP A 97 -9.72 4.25 18.68
CA ASP A 97 -11.17 4.10 18.76
C ASP A 97 -11.77 3.78 17.39
N PHE A 98 -11.74 2.50 17.00
CA PHE A 98 -12.41 1.99 15.81
C PHE A 98 -13.89 1.73 16.12
N MET A 99 -14.79 2.14 15.20
CA MET A 99 -16.21 1.79 15.26
C MET A 99 -16.42 0.27 15.37
N ASP A 100 -15.71 -0.48 14.53
CA ASP A 100 -15.64 -1.94 14.56
C ASP A 100 -14.15 -2.34 14.62
N PRO A 101 -13.62 -2.71 15.79
CA PRO A 101 -12.19 -2.99 15.92
C PRO A 101 -11.80 -4.23 15.10
N PRO A 102 -10.69 -4.17 14.34
CA PRO A 102 -10.17 -5.34 13.67
C PRO A 102 -9.54 -6.32 14.67
N PRO A 103 -9.43 -7.61 14.32
CA PRO A 103 -8.70 -8.57 15.13
C PRO A 103 -7.26 -8.11 15.39
N GLN A 104 -6.80 -8.18 16.64
CA GLN A 104 -5.45 -7.75 17.03
C GLN A 104 -4.36 -8.46 16.20
N ALA A 105 -4.58 -9.73 15.84
CA ALA A 105 -3.68 -10.49 14.97
C ALA A 105 -3.48 -9.83 13.59
N ASN A 106 -4.52 -9.21 13.02
CA ASN A 106 -4.42 -8.53 11.72
C ASN A 106 -3.61 -7.24 11.84
N ILE A 107 -3.81 -6.47 12.92
CA ILE A 107 -3.02 -5.26 13.21
C ILE A 107 -1.54 -5.63 13.38
N LEU A 108 -1.24 -6.61 14.25
CA LEU A 108 0.12 -7.04 14.53
C LEU A 108 0.83 -7.57 13.27
N ASN A 109 0.13 -8.36 12.45
CA ASN A 109 0.68 -8.85 11.19
C ASN A 109 0.97 -7.71 10.21
N SER A 110 0.07 -6.73 10.11
CA SER A 110 0.25 -5.56 9.24
C SER A 110 1.41 -4.68 9.71
N MET A 111 1.55 -4.46 11.01
CA MET A 111 2.71 -3.77 11.60
C MET A 111 4.01 -4.53 11.32
N TYR A 112 3.99 -5.86 11.48
CA TYR A 112 5.13 -6.70 11.15
C TYR A 112 5.49 -6.63 9.67
N GLN A 113 4.52 -6.64 8.76
CA GLN A 113 4.77 -6.49 7.32
C GLN A 113 5.39 -5.13 6.98
N LEU A 114 4.90 -4.04 7.58
CA LEU A 114 5.47 -2.71 7.39
C LEU A 114 6.89 -2.59 7.97
N TRP A 115 7.13 -3.19 9.13
CA TRP A 115 8.46 -3.29 9.73
C TRP A 115 9.43 -4.07 8.85
N VAL A 116 8.99 -5.22 8.31
CA VAL A 116 9.72 -6.03 7.33
C VAL A 116 10.14 -5.17 6.14
N LEU A 117 9.22 -4.39 5.55
CA LEU A 117 9.49 -3.51 4.41
C LEU A 117 10.39 -2.30 4.75
N GLY A 118 10.68 -2.08 6.03
CA GLY A 118 11.44 -0.95 6.54
C GLY A 118 10.63 0.35 6.59
N ALA A 119 9.30 0.27 6.56
CA ALA A 119 8.41 1.42 6.71
C ALA A 119 8.28 1.85 8.18
N LEU A 120 8.36 0.88 9.11
CA LEU A 120 8.39 1.10 10.55
C LEU A 120 9.75 0.74 11.14
N ASP A 121 10.16 1.44 12.19
CA ASP A 121 11.34 1.10 12.99
C ASP A 121 11.03 0.04 14.06
N ASN A 122 12.03 -0.35 14.86
CA ASN A 122 11.85 -1.34 15.93
C ASN A 122 10.96 -0.86 17.09
N VAL A 123 10.69 0.45 17.18
CA VAL A 123 9.84 1.07 18.20
C VAL A 123 8.40 1.22 17.70
N GLY A 124 8.18 1.10 16.39
CA GLY A 124 6.88 1.23 15.73
C GLY A 124 6.58 2.64 15.22
N ASP A 125 7.59 3.51 15.12
CA ASP A 125 7.51 4.83 14.49
C ASP A 125 7.81 4.75 12.99
N LEU A 126 7.33 5.76 12.26
CA LEU A 126 7.46 5.83 10.80
C LEU A 126 8.87 6.25 10.37
N THR A 127 9.52 5.43 9.55
CA THR A 127 10.85 5.73 8.99
C THR A 127 10.74 6.77 7.86
N PRO A 128 11.86 7.39 7.42
CA PRO A 128 11.84 8.25 6.23
C PRO A 128 11.34 7.53 4.98
N VAL A 129 11.63 6.23 4.86
CA VAL A 129 11.14 5.38 3.77
C VAL A 129 9.63 5.17 3.91
N GLY A 130 9.13 4.86 5.12
CA GLY A 130 7.70 4.74 5.39
C GLY A 130 6.92 6.02 5.10
N ARG A 131 7.50 7.19 5.38
CA ARG A 131 6.89 8.49 5.06
C ARG A 131 6.81 8.73 3.54
N LYS A 132 7.81 8.31 2.78
CA LYS A 132 7.72 8.34 1.31
C LYS A 132 6.65 7.37 0.79
N MET A 133 6.52 6.20 1.42
CA MET A 133 5.50 5.20 1.04
C MET A 133 4.07 5.69 1.28
N SER A 134 3.80 6.41 2.39
CA SER A 134 2.44 6.83 2.75
C SER A 134 1.81 7.81 1.77
N GLU A 135 2.61 8.50 0.96
CA GLU A 135 2.14 9.41 -0.09
C GLU A 135 1.64 8.67 -1.34
N PHE A 136 2.00 7.40 -1.51
CA PHE A 136 1.57 6.62 -2.66
C PHE A 136 0.21 5.93 -2.38
N PRO A 137 -0.78 6.05 -3.28
CA PRO A 137 -2.09 5.44 -3.10
C PRO A 137 -2.09 3.95 -3.52
N MET A 138 -1.19 3.15 -2.97
CA MET A 138 -1.02 1.73 -3.33
C MET A 138 -0.53 0.88 -2.17
N GLU A 139 -0.47 -0.43 -2.37
CA GLU A 139 0.07 -1.36 -1.38
C GLU A 139 1.54 -1.02 -1.03
N PRO A 140 1.93 -1.08 0.27
CA PRO A 140 3.27 -0.74 0.72
C PRO A 140 4.40 -1.51 0.00
N SER A 141 4.16 -2.77 -0.39
CA SER A 141 5.11 -3.58 -1.15
C SER A 141 5.40 -3.01 -2.54
N MET A 142 4.38 -2.48 -3.23
CA MET A 142 4.56 -1.81 -4.53
C MET A 142 5.23 -0.45 -4.37
N ALA A 143 4.87 0.30 -3.33
CA ALA A 143 5.53 1.56 -3.01
C ALA A 143 7.03 1.35 -2.70
N LYS A 144 7.38 0.26 -2.01
CA LYS A 144 8.78 -0.13 -1.76
C LYS A 144 9.55 -0.31 -3.06
N MET A 145 8.95 -0.97 -4.06
CA MET A 145 9.60 -1.19 -5.35
C MET A 145 9.90 0.12 -6.07
N LEU A 146 8.95 1.06 -6.07
CA LEU A 146 9.16 2.39 -6.67
C LEU A 146 10.28 3.15 -5.96
N ILE A 147 10.31 3.14 -4.63
CA ILE A 147 11.35 3.84 -3.87
C ILE A 147 12.72 3.18 -4.11
N ALA A 148 12.81 1.85 -4.03
CA ALA A 148 14.05 1.11 -4.27
C ALA A 148 14.55 1.25 -5.72
N SER A 149 13.64 1.42 -6.69
CA SER A 149 14.01 1.59 -8.09
C SER A 149 14.83 2.85 -8.37
N VAL A 150 14.75 3.86 -7.50
CA VAL A 150 15.56 5.08 -7.59
C VAL A 150 17.01 4.76 -7.23
N ASP A 151 17.22 3.97 -6.18
CA ASP A 151 18.56 3.58 -5.71
C ASP A 151 19.28 2.68 -6.75
N TYR A 152 18.52 1.84 -7.45
CA TYR A 152 19.02 0.94 -8.51
C TYR A 152 19.03 1.56 -9.92
N GLY A 153 18.46 2.74 -10.11
CA GLY A 153 18.41 3.43 -11.41
C GLY A 153 17.47 2.80 -12.44
N CYS A 154 16.39 2.13 -12.01
CA CYS A 154 15.40 1.43 -12.85
C CYS A 154 13.96 1.95 -12.69
N SER A 155 13.82 3.22 -12.32
CA SER A 155 12.54 3.83 -11.93
C SER A 155 11.54 3.97 -13.09
N SER A 156 12.01 4.13 -14.34
CA SER A 156 11.13 4.21 -15.52
C SER A 156 10.40 2.87 -15.80
N GLU A 157 11.15 1.77 -15.74
CA GLU A 157 10.62 0.41 -15.93
C GLU A 157 9.70 0.04 -14.77
N MET A 158 10.11 0.36 -13.54
CA MET A 158 9.34 0.03 -12.34
C MET A 158 8.01 0.78 -12.28
N LEU A 159 7.99 2.07 -12.65
CA LEU A 159 6.76 2.84 -12.82
C LEU A 159 5.77 2.14 -13.74
N THR A 160 6.27 1.61 -14.85
CA THR A 160 5.44 0.93 -15.85
C THR A 160 4.90 -0.40 -15.31
N ILE A 161 5.75 -1.21 -14.65
CA ILE A 161 5.35 -2.48 -14.03
C ILE A 161 4.29 -2.25 -12.95
N VAL A 162 4.54 -1.34 -12.01
CA VAL A 162 3.60 -1.04 -10.90
C VAL A 162 2.27 -0.49 -11.42
N SER A 163 2.30 0.31 -12.48
CA SER A 163 1.07 0.81 -13.13
C SER A 163 0.25 -0.31 -13.77
N MET A 164 0.91 -1.30 -14.38
CA MET A 164 0.25 -2.46 -14.97
C MET A 164 -0.30 -3.42 -13.89
N LEU A 165 0.38 -3.57 -12.76
CA LEU A 165 -0.10 -4.37 -11.60
C LEU A 165 -1.29 -3.73 -10.90
N SER A 166 -1.37 -2.40 -10.87
CA SER A 166 -2.46 -1.66 -10.22
C SER A 166 -3.80 -1.76 -10.95
N VAL A 167 -3.80 -2.28 -12.18
CA VAL A 167 -4.99 -2.47 -13.01
C VAL A 167 -5.30 -3.97 -13.10
N PRO A 168 -6.58 -4.38 -13.19
CA PRO A 168 -6.91 -5.78 -13.45
C PRO A 168 -6.17 -6.34 -14.67
N SER A 169 -6.01 -7.67 -14.71
CA SER A 169 -5.31 -8.37 -15.79
C SER A 169 -5.70 -7.83 -17.17
N VAL A 170 -4.71 -7.33 -17.91
CA VAL A 170 -4.88 -6.71 -19.23
C VAL A 170 -5.19 -7.75 -20.32
N PHE A 171 -4.77 -8.99 -20.11
CA PHE A 171 -5.00 -10.09 -21.06
C PHE A 171 -6.47 -10.51 -21.08
N TYR A 172 -7.03 -10.59 -22.28
CA TYR A 172 -8.37 -11.08 -22.55
C TYR A 172 -8.31 -12.51 -23.11
N ARG A 173 -9.03 -13.44 -22.50
CA ARG A 173 -9.04 -14.85 -22.94
C ARG A 173 -10.48 -15.34 -23.19
N PRO A 174 -11.04 -15.11 -24.40
CA PRO A 174 -12.38 -15.59 -24.75
C PRO A 174 -12.42 -17.12 -24.85
N LYS A 175 -13.47 -17.75 -24.32
CA LYS A 175 -13.62 -19.22 -24.31
C LYS A 175 -13.64 -19.84 -25.70
N GLU A 176 -14.16 -19.13 -26.70
CA GLU A 176 -14.27 -19.61 -28.07
C GLU A 176 -12.94 -19.55 -28.84
N ARG A 177 -12.02 -18.66 -28.44
CA ARG A 177 -10.75 -18.40 -29.14
C ARG A 177 -9.56 -18.45 -28.17
N MET A 178 -9.52 -19.49 -27.34
CA MET A 178 -8.48 -19.64 -26.32
C MET A 178 -7.10 -19.85 -26.94
N GLU A 179 -6.98 -20.71 -27.94
CA GLU A 179 -5.69 -21.02 -28.58
C GLU A 179 -5.07 -19.80 -29.28
N GLU A 180 -5.89 -19.01 -30.00
CA GLU A 180 -5.43 -17.76 -30.63
C GLU A 180 -4.95 -16.74 -29.59
N ALA A 181 -5.68 -16.61 -28.48
CA ALA A 181 -5.33 -15.70 -27.40
C ALA A 181 -4.02 -16.12 -26.70
N ASP A 182 -3.85 -17.42 -26.46
CA ASP A 182 -2.65 -17.97 -25.83
C ASP A 182 -1.43 -17.82 -26.78
N ALA A 183 -1.59 -18.06 -28.08
CA ALA A 183 -0.54 -17.83 -29.09
C ALA A 183 -0.18 -16.34 -29.26
N ALA A 184 -1.16 -15.43 -29.15
CA ALA A 184 -0.89 -14.00 -29.15
C ALA A 184 -0.13 -13.57 -27.89
N ARG A 185 -0.47 -14.15 -26.74
CA ARG A 185 0.18 -13.90 -25.46
C ARG A 185 1.62 -14.38 -25.43
N GLU A 186 1.91 -15.56 -25.99
CA GLU A 186 3.24 -16.14 -26.04
C GLU A 186 4.28 -15.20 -26.66
N LYS A 187 3.87 -14.38 -27.65
CA LYS A 187 4.73 -13.37 -28.29
C LYS A 187 5.19 -12.26 -27.35
N PHE A 188 4.49 -12.02 -26.25
CA PHE A 188 4.85 -11.02 -25.24
C PHE A 188 5.62 -11.61 -24.07
N ASN A 189 5.56 -12.93 -23.88
CA ASN A 189 6.11 -13.60 -22.70
C ASN A 189 7.62 -13.39 -22.64
N VAL A 190 8.07 -12.90 -21.48
CA VAL A 190 9.47 -12.90 -21.10
C VAL A 190 9.67 -14.14 -20.21
N PRO A 191 10.48 -15.13 -20.64
CA PRO A 191 10.60 -16.41 -19.95
C PRO A 191 10.94 -16.31 -18.46
N GLU A 192 11.70 -15.28 -18.09
CA GLU A 192 12.21 -15.10 -16.73
C GLU A 192 11.21 -14.43 -15.77
N SER A 193 10.20 -13.71 -16.29
CA SER A 193 9.34 -12.87 -15.45
C SER A 193 8.02 -12.46 -16.11
N ASP A 194 6.93 -12.68 -15.37
CA ASP A 194 5.62 -12.12 -15.68
C ASP A 194 5.60 -10.59 -15.55
N HIS A 195 6.35 -10.03 -14.60
CA HIS A 195 6.47 -8.58 -14.42
C HIS A 195 7.12 -7.93 -15.64
N LEU A 196 8.16 -8.55 -16.19
CA LEU A 196 8.79 -8.09 -17.43
C LEU A 196 7.88 -8.32 -18.65
N THR A 197 7.05 -9.36 -18.63
CA THR A 197 6.01 -9.56 -19.64
C THR A 197 5.03 -8.38 -19.67
N LEU A 198 4.59 -7.88 -18.51
CA LEU A 198 3.74 -6.68 -18.42
C LEU A 198 4.45 -5.43 -18.96
N LEU A 199 5.74 -5.27 -18.66
CA LEU A 199 6.57 -4.19 -19.21
C LEU A 199 6.65 -4.27 -20.75
N ASN A 200 6.89 -5.45 -21.29
CA ASN A 200 6.97 -5.69 -22.74
C ASN A 200 5.65 -5.34 -23.43
N VAL A 201 4.51 -5.78 -22.88
CA VAL A 201 3.16 -5.45 -23.40
C VAL A 201 2.96 -3.94 -23.46
N PHE A 202 3.28 -3.22 -22.38
CA PHE A 202 3.11 -1.77 -22.35
C PHE A 202 4.04 -1.05 -23.33
N ASN A 203 5.30 -1.48 -23.43
CA ASN A 203 6.27 -0.89 -24.35
C ASN A 203 5.89 -1.10 -25.83
N GLN A 204 5.39 -2.28 -26.18
CA GLN A 204 4.88 -2.54 -27.54
C GLN A 204 3.62 -1.72 -27.84
N TRP A 205 2.70 -1.60 -26.89
CA TRP A 205 1.51 -0.75 -27.07
C TRP A 205 1.90 0.73 -27.26
N LYS A 206 2.90 1.21 -26.50
CA LYS A 206 3.46 2.56 -26.62
C LYS A 206 4.15 2.79 -27.95
N SER A 207 4.96 1.84 -28.46
CA SER A 207 5.65 1.97 -29.76
C SER A 207 4.67 2.02 -30.93
N HIS A 208 3.52 1.34 -30.82
CA HIS A 208 2.43 1.39 -31.78
C HIS A 208 1.49 2.60 -31.60
N GLY A 209 1.91 3.63 -30.84
CA GLY A 209 1.17 4.89 -30.72
C GLY A 209 -0.10 4.79 -29.88
N HIS A 210 -0.17 3.84 -28.93
CA HIS A 210 -1.33 3.64 -28.05
C HIS A 210 -2.63 3.30 -28.79
N ARG A 211 -2.54 2.62 -29.94
CA ARG A 211 -3.70 2.28 -30.76
C ARG A 211 -4.58 1.20 -30.12
N ASP A 212 -5.88 1.47 -30.05
CA ASP A 212 -6.87 0.51 -29.54
C ASP A 212 -6.99 -0.71 -30.47
N ASP A 213 -6.91 -0.53 -31.79
CA ASP A 213 -6.98 -1.62 -32.78
C ASP A 213 -5.87 -2.66 -32.56
N TRP A 214 -4.66 -2.20 -32.24
CA TRP A 214 -3.51 -3.06 -32.00
C TRP A 214 -3.75 -3.91 -30.75
N ALA A 215 -4.20 -3.28 -29.65
CA ALA A 215 -4.51 -3.99 -28.43
C ALA A 215 -5.60 -5.06 -28.65
N MET A 216 -6.65 -4.75 -29.39
CA MET A 216 -7.72 -5.71 -29.70
C MET A 216 -7.23 -6.89 -30.54
N ARG A 217 -6.37 -6.67 -31.55
CA ARG A 217 -5.76 -7.73 -32.36
C ARG A 217 -4.89 -8.69 -31.55
N HIS A 218 -4.30 -8.20 -30.47
CA HIS A 218 -3.43 -8.95 -29.57
C HIS A 218 -4.14 -9.48 -28.32
N PHE A 219 -5.48 -9.47 -28.28
CA PHE A 219 -6.28 -9.92 -27.14
C PHE A 219 -5.93 -9.18 -25.83
N LEU A 220 -5.68 -7.88 -25.92
CA LEU A 220 -5.46 -6.99 -24.79
C LEU A 220 -6.66 -6.06 -24.62
N HIS A 221 -7.02 -5.74 -23.38
CA HIS A 221 -8.09 -4.80 -23.08
C HIS A 221 -7.62 -3.33 -23.23
N PRO A 222 -8.09 -2.56 -24.23
CA PRO A 222 -7.59 -1.21 -24.48
C PRO A 222 -7.95 -0.23 -23.36
N LYS A 223 -9.13 -0.41 -22.75
CA LYS A 223 -9.60 0.38 -21.60
C LYS A 223 -8.66 0.25 -20.39
N LEU A 224 -8.18 -0.96 -20.13
CA LEU A 224 -7.27 -1.24 -19.01
C LEU A 224 -5.87 -0.68 -19.29
N LEU A 225 -5.36 -0.79 -20.52
CA LEU A 225 -4.09 -0.17 -20.92
C LEU A 225 -4.12 1.36 -20.78
N ARG A 226 -5.22 2.00 -21.18
CA ARG A 226 -5.41 3.45 -20.98
C ARG A 226 -5.42 3.82 -19.50
N LYS A 227 -6.11 3.02 -18.67
CA LYS A 227 -6.11 3.20 -17.22
C LYS A 227 -4.70 3.05 -16.62
N ALA A 228 -3.94 2.04 -17.06
CA ALA A 228 -2.56 1.85 -16.62
C ALA A 228 -1.68 3.05 -17.00
N ARG A 229 -1.87 3.64 -18.18
CA ARG A 229 -1.19 4.88 -18.57
C ARG A 229 -1.55 6.06 -17.67
N GLU A 230 -2.83 6.24 -17.34
CA GLU A 230 -3.27 7.29 -16.41
C GLU A 230 -2.62 7.12 -15.03
N VAL A 231 -2.63 5.90 -14.49
CA VAL A 231 -1.97 5.57 -13.20
C VAL A 231 -0.48 5.86 -13.29
N ARG A 232 0.19 5.50 -14.39
CA ARG A 232 1.62 5.78 -14.59
C ARG A 232 1.94 7.27 -14.51
N VAL A 233 1.11 8.13 -15.13
CA VAL A 233 1.29 9.59 -15.08
C VAL A 233 1.10 10.10 -13.66
N GLN A 234 0.07 9.64 -12.95
CA GLN A 234 -0.16 10.02 -11.55
C GLN A 234 1.02 9.64 -10.63
N LEU A 235 1.55 8.43 -10.80
CA LEU A 235 2.70 7.96 -10.03
C LEU A 235 3.96 8.75 -10.38
N GLU A 236 4.18 9.04 -11.67
CA GLU A 236 5.28 9.88 -12.13
C GLU A 236 5.24 11.29 -11.50
N ASP A 237 4.05 11.89 -11.38
CA ASP A 237 3.88 13.20 -10.73
C ASP A 237 4.20 13.16 -9.23
N ILE A 238 3.77 12.09 -8.53
CA ILE A 238 4.11 11.88 -7.11
C ILE A 238 5.63 11.68 -6.94
N MET A 239 6.28 10.92 -7.84
CA MET A 239 7.73 10.72 -7.79
C MET A 239 8.49 12.04 -7.97
N LYS A 240 8.07 12.88 -8.92
CA LYS A 240 8.64 14.22 -9.13
C LYS A 240 8.44 15.13 -7.92
N PHE A 241 7.25 15.10 -7.31
CA PHE A 241 6.96 15.88 -6.11
C PHE A 241 7.89 15.51 -4.94
N GLN A 242 8.18 14.22 -4.77
CA GLN A 242 9.10 13.71 -3.76
C GLN A 242 10.60 13.83 -4.14
N LYS A 243 10.93 14.46 -5.27
CA LYS A 243 12.30 14.63 -5.80
C LYS A 243 13.00 13.29 -6.04
N MET A 244 12.30 12.32 -6.62
CA MET A 244 12.87 11.05 -7.05
C MET A 244 13.20 11.09 -8.54
N ASP A 245 14.44 10.73 -8.87
CA ASP A 245 14.92 10.75 -10.25
C ASP A 245 14.36 9.57 -11.04
N ILE A 246 13.92 9.89 -12.27
CA ILE A 246 13.35 8.90 -13.20
C ILE A 246 14.43 8.55 -14.21
N ILE A 247 15.05 7.39 -14.00
CA ILE A 247 16.14 6.85 -14.80
C ILE A 247 15.70 5.51 -15.39
N SER A 248 16.14 5.23 -16.61
CA SER A 248 15.93 3.95 -17.28
C SER A 248 17.24 3.18 -17.30
N THR A 249 17.19 1.90 -16.93
CA THR A 249 18.37 1.01 -16.89
C THR A 249 18.72 0.42 -18.27
N GLY A 250 17.97 0.79 -19.31
CA GLY A 250 18.19 0.27 -20.67
C GLY A 250 17.83 -1.21 -20.77
N THR A 251 18.83 -2.08 -20.96
CA THR A 251 18.65 -3.53 -21.24
C THR A 251 18.96 -4.45 -20.06
N ASP A 252 19.39 -3.92 -18.92
CA ASP A 252 19.72 -4.75 -17.75
C ASP A 252 18.45 -5.09 -16.95
N PHE A 253 17.86 -6.24 -17.30
CA PHE A 253 16.65 -6.74 -16.65
C PHE A 253 16.91 -7.35 -15.27
N ASP A 254 18.15 -7.69 -14.93
CA ASP A 254 18.47 -8.27 -13.61
C ASP A 254 18.37 -7.23 -12.51
N VAL A 255 18.72 -5.97 -12.80
CA VAL A 255 18.48 -4.84 -11.89
C VAL A 255 16.98 -4.66 -11.61
N VAL A 256 16.14 -4.79 -12.63
CA VAL A 256 14.68 -4.73 -12.47
C VAL A 256 14.18 -5.89 -11.60
N ARG A 257 14.66 -7.11 -11.84
CA ARG A 257 14.31 -8.30 -11.04
C ARG A 257 14.77 -8.18 -9.58
N LYS A 258 15.98 -7.67 -9.34
CA LYS A 258 16.50 -7.37 -8.00
C LYS A 258 15.64 -6.32 -7.30
N THR A 259 15.18 -5.30 -8.02
CA THR A 259 14.28 -4.27 -7.46
C THR A 259 12.89 -4.82 -7.13
N ILE A 260 12.31 -5.69 -7.96
CA ILE A 260 11.07 -6.41 -7.64
C ILE A 260 11.25 -7.23 -6.35
N THR A 261 12.40 -7.90 -6.23
CA THR A 261 12.76 -8.66 -5.03
C THR A 261 12.78 -7.76 -3.78
N ALA A 262 13.23 -6.51 -3.89
CA ALA A 262 13.29 -5.59 -2.75
C ALA A 262 11.90 -5.22 -2.17
N GLY A 263 10.84 -5.27 -2.98
CA GLY A 263 9.46 -5.08 -2.49
C GLY A 263 8.80 -6.38 -2.04
N TYR A 264 9.06 -7.47 -2.75
CA TYR A 264 8.35 -8.74 -2.58
C TYR A 264 9.18 -9.87 -1.97
N PHE A 265 10.33 -9.58 -1.34
CA PHE A 265 11.15 -10.61 -0.69
C PHE A 265 10.39 -11.42 0.37
N HIS A 266 9.36 -10.84 1.01
CA HIS A 266 8.51 -11.55 1.97
C HIS A 266 7.58 -12.59 1.30
N GLN A 267 7.34 -12.47 0.00
CA GLN A 267 6.55 -13.34 -0.87
C GLN A 267 7.46 -14.16 -1.81
N ALA A 268 8.46 -14.82 -1.23
CA ALA A 268 9.37 -15.69 -1.96
C ALA A 268 8.99 -17.17 -1.81
N ALA A 269 9.13 -17.93 -2.89
CA ALA A 269 8.93 -19.38 -2.92
C ALA A 269 10.12 -20.10 -3.58
N ARG A 270 10.37 -21.34 -3.15
CA ARG A 270 11.41 -22.21 -3.68
C ARG A 270 10.81 -23.45 -4.34
N VAL A 271 11.44 -23.96 -5.37
CA VAL A 271 11.02 -25.21 -6.00
C VAL A 271 11.23 -26.39 -5.03
N LYS A 272 10.23 -27.28 -4.94
CA LYS A 272 10.33 -28.54 -4.18
C LYS A 272 10.23 -29.76 -5.10
N GLY A 273 9.45 -29.65 -6.17
CA GLY A 273 9.26 -30.70 -7.17
C GLY A 273 8.81 -30.11 -8.50
N ILE A 274 8.40 -30.98 -9.43
CA ILE A 274 7.91 -30.56 -10.75
C ILE A 274 6.58 -29.83 -10.57
N GLY A 275 6.56 -28.52 -10.84
CA GLY A 275 5.36 -27.69 -10.74
C GLY A 275 4.83 -27.44 -9.31
N GLU A 276 5.60 -27.79 -8.28
CA GLU A 276 5.29 -27.53 -6.87
C GLU A 276 6.37 -26.63 -6.26
N PHE A 277 5.92 -25.50 -5.73
CA PHE A 277 6.73 -24.54 -5.00
C PHE A 277 6.31 -24.50 -3.54
N VAL A 278 7.24 -24.15 -2.68
CA VAL A 278 6.98 -23.96 -1.26
C VAL A 278 7.39 -22.56 -0.87
N ASN A 279 6.48 -21.82 -0.24
CA ASN A 279 6.79 -20.52 0.31
C ASN A 279 7.91 -20.66 1.36
N ILE A 280 8.96 -19.84 1.25
CA ILE A 280 10.16 -19.99 2.07
C ILE A 280 9.88 -19.65 3.54
N ARG A 281 8.93 -18.74 3.80
CA ARG A 281 8.58 -18.26 5.14
C ARG A 281 7.53 -19.15 5.81
N SER A 282 6.41 -19.40 5.12
CA SER A 282 5.28 -20.14 5.70
C SER A 282 5.39 -21.65 5.54
N GLY A 283 6.26 -22.14 4.65
CA GLY A 283 6.38 -23.57 4.36
C GLY A 283 5.17 -24.15 3.62
N LEU A 284 4.25 -23.31 3.15
CA LEU A 284 3.05 -23.75 2.46
C LEU A 284 3.35 -24.20 1.04
N PRO A 285 2.81 -25.36 0.61
CA PRO A 285 2.85 -25.76 -0.79
C PRO A 285 1.97 -24.81 -1.62
N THR A 286 2.50 -24.40 -2.76
CA THR A 286 1.90 -23.43 -3.68
C THR A 286 2.21 -23.82 -5.11
N HIS A 287 1.32 -23.45 -6.02
CA HIS A 287 1.45 -23.76 -7.45
C HIS A 287 1.55 -22.49 -8.27
N LEU A 288 2.22 -22.57 -9.43
CA LEU A 288 2.17 -21.48 -10.40
C LEU A 288 0.79 -21.42 -11.04
N HIS A 289 0.24 -20.22 -11.17
CA HIS A 289 -1.00 -20.04 -11.92
C HIS A 289 -0.77 -20.40 -13.40
N PRO A 290 -1.69 -21.11 -14.07
CA PRO A 290 -1.52 -21.55 -15.46
C PRO A 290 -1.31 -20.42 -16.47
N THR A 291 -1.69 -19.20 -16.11
CA THR A 291 -1.47 -18.01 -16.95
C THR A 291 -0.09 -17.40 -16.80
N SER A 292 0.77 -17.89 -15.90
CA SER A 292 2.13 -17.39 -15.75
C SER A 292 2.98 -17.82 -16.96
N ALA A 293 3.83 -16.94 -17.46
CA ALA A 293 4.82 -17.25 -18.49
C ALA A 293 5.75 -18.39 -18.04
N LEU A 294 5.99 -18.52 -16.73
CA LEU A 294 6.85 -19.54 -16.14
C LEU A 294 6.21 -20.93 -16.10
N TYR A 295 4.90 -21.06 -16.31
CA TYR A 295 4.20 -22.35 -16.21
C TYR A 295 4.52 -23.31 -17.36
N GLY A 296 4.76 -22.78 -18.57
CA GLY A 296 4.93 -23.56 -19.80
C GLY A 296 6.38 -23.77 -20.24
N LEU A 297 7.35 -23.26 -19.49
CA LEU A 297 8.76 -23.35 -19.85
C LEU A 297 9.33 -24.65 -19.28
N GLY A 298 10.00 -25.44 -20.12
CA GLY A 298 10.66 -26.69 -19.73
C GLY A 298 11.79 -26.53 -18.71
N TYR A 299 12.02 -25.33 -18.18
CA TYR A 299 12.91 -25.04 -17.06
C TYR A 299 12.11 -24.42 -15.91
N THR A 300 12.32 -24.93 -14.69
CA THR A 300 11.73 -24.36 -13.47
C THR A 300 12.82 -23.61 -12.70
N PRO A 301 12.71 -22.29 -12.50
CA PRO A 301 13.68 -21.55 -11.69
C PRO A 301 13.67 -22.05 -10.24
N SER A 302 14.85 -22.03 -9.61
CA SER A 302 15.01 -22.56 -8.25
C SER A 302 14.27 -21.72 -7.21
N HIS A 303 14.30 -20.40 -7.36
CA HIS A 303 13.68 -19.42 -6.48
C HIS A 303 12.86 -18.43 -7.31
N ILE A 304 11.71 -18.08 -6.77
CA ILE A 304 10.77 -17.16 -7.39
C ILE A 304 10.20 -16.20 -6.36
N VAL A 305 9.76 -15.05 -6.85
CA VAL A 305 8.97 -14.07 -6.11
C VAL A 305 7.65 -13.88 -6.83
N TYR A 306 6.57 -13.74 -6.08
CA TYR A 306 5.22 -13.57 -6.61
C TYR A 306 4.56 -12.30 -6.06
N HIS A 307 3.59 -11.76 -6.81
CA HIS A 307 2.84 -10.54 -6.44
C HIS A 307 1.66 -10.83 -5.51
N GLU A 308 0.86 -11.84 -5.86
CA GLU A 308 -0.36 -12.20 -5.14
C GLU A 308 -0.49 -13.72 -5.09
N LEU A 309 -1.00 -14.20 -3.97
CA LEU A 309 -1.33 -15.60 -3.73
C LEU A 309 -2.85 -15.73 -3.61
N ILE A 310 -3.46 -16.49 -4.52
CA ILE A 310 -4.91 -16.62 -4.62
C ILE A 310 -5.31 -18.04 -4.25
N LEU A 311 -6.23 -18.17 -3.29
CA LEU A 311 -6.87 -19.45 -2.97
C LEU A 311 -8.09 -19.68 -3.87
N THR A 312 -8.05 -20.75 -4.66
CA THR A 312 -9.23 -21.25 -5.40
C THR A 312 -9.50 -22.70 -4.99
N SER A 313 -9.22 -23.67 -5.85
CA SER A 313 -9.15 -25.10 -5.49
C SER A 313 -7.79 -25.48 -4.91
N LYS A 314 -6.74 -24.75 -5.32
CA LYS A 314 -5.37 -24.82 -4.80
C LYS A 314 -4.85 -23.39 -4.61
N GLU A 315 -3.76 -23.26 -3.89
CA GLU A 315 -3.02 -22.02 -3.71
C GLU A 315 -2.21 -21.71 -4.97
N TYR A 316 -2.63 -20.69 -5.72
CA TYR A 316 -1.96 -20.26 -6.94
C TYR A 316 -1.22 -18.95 -6.76
N MET A 317 0.06 -18.93 -7.10
CA MET A 317 0.87 -17.73 -7.21
C MET A 317 0.63 -17.06 -8.56
N THR A 318 0.42 -15.75 -8.53
CA THR A 318 0.19 -14.93 -9.73
C THR A 318 1.28 -13.86 -9.86
N GLN A 319 1.58 -13.51 -11.12
CA GLN A 319 2.67 -12.60 -11.52
C GLN A 319 3.99 -12.98 -10.86
N VAL A 320 4.68 -13.96 -11.45
CA VAL A 320 5.87 -14.56 -10.88
C VAL A 320 7.13 -14.08 -11.61
N THR A 321 8.20 -13.86 -10.85
CA THR A 321 9.53 -13.53 -11.38
C THR A 321 10.55 -14.50 -10.82
N ALA A 322 11.38 -15.08 -11.70
CA ALA A 322 12.54 -15.85 -11.30
C ALA A 322 13.57 -14.93 -10.66
N ILE A 323 14.22 -15.37 -9.58
CA ILE A 323 15.18 -14.54 -8.84
C ILE A 323 16.41 -15.35 -8.43
N ASP A 324 17.53 -14.64 -8.22
CA ASP A 324 18.71 -15.22 -7.61
C ASP A 324 18.53 -15.30 -6.07
N PRO A 325 18.77 -16.46 -5.44
CA PRO A 325 18.77 -16.57 -3.97
C PRO A 325 19.71 -15.60 -3.25
N TYR A 326 20.82 -15.16 -3.86
CA TYR A 326 21.73 -14.19 -3.25
C TYR A 326 21.04 -12.84 -3.02
N TRP A 327 20.14 -12.42 -3.92
CA TRP A 327 19.38 -11.17 -3.77
C TRP A 327 18.44 -11.22 -2.57
N LEU A 328 17.84 -12.39 -2.27
CA LEU A 328 17.01 -12.56 -1.07
C LEU A 328 17.82 -12.37 0.21
N ALA A 329 19.04 -12.90 0.27
CA ALA A 329 19.91 -12.78 1.43
C ALA A 329 20.43 -11.34 1.61
N GLU A 330 20.72 -10.64 0.51
CA GLU A 330 21.16 -9.24 0.55
C GLU A 330 20.03 -8.30 1.01
N LEU A 331 18.85 -8.41 0.39
CA LEU A 331 17.72 -7.51 0.61
C LEU A 331 16.93 -7.84 1.87
N GLY A 332 16.90 -9.12 2.24
CA GLY A 332 16.16 -9.66 3.37
C GLY A 332 17.07 -10.33 4.38
N SER A 333 18.23 -9.74 4.70
CA SER A 333 19.23 -10.30 5.63
C SER A 333 18.68 -10.65 7.02
N VAL A 334 17.59 -10.00 7.44
CA VAL A 334 16.86 -10.31 8.69
C VAL A 334 16.11 -11.66 8.60
N PHE A 335 15.72 -12.09 7.39
CA PHE A 335 14.90 -13.28 7.16
C PHE A 335 15.65 -14.42 6.47
N TYR A 336 16.62 -14.10 5.64
CA TYR A 336 17.30 -15.03 4.75
C TYR A 336 18.79 -15.06 5.04
N SER A 337 19.33 -16.28 5.12
CA SER A 337 20.75 -16.53 5.26
C SER A 337 21.13 -17.61 4.24
N VAL A 338 22.19 -17.37 3.47
CA VAL A 338 22.68 -18.33 2.48
C VAL A 338 23.39 -19.47 3.20
N LYS A 339 22.90 -20.70 3.01
CA LYS A 339 23.58 -21.91 3.49
C LYS A 339 24.56 -22.39 2.42
N GLU A 340 25.82 -21.99 2.52
CA GLU A 340 26.89 -22.59 1.73
C GLU A 340 27.41 -23.86 2.43
N LYS A 341 27.57 -24.96 1.67
CA LYS A 341 27.87 -26.30 2.22
C LYS A 341 29.20 -26.41 3.01
N ASN A 342 30.07 -25.40 2.96
CA ASN A 342 31.42 -25.43 3.59
C ASN A 342 31.80 -24.12 4.33
N PHE A 343 30.86 -23.27 4.74
CA PHE A 343 31.17 -21.96 5.34
C PHE A 343 30.67 -21.85 6.79
N ASP A 344 31.50 -21.27 7.68
CA ASP A 344 31.36 -21.32 9.14
C ASP A 344 30.08 -20.59 9.65
N GLU A 345 29.05 -21.38 9.97
CA GLU A 345 27.65 -20.96 10.25
C GLU A 345 27.50 -19.99 11.44
N ARG A 346 28.45 -19.99 12.38
CA ARG A 346 28.32 -19.24 13.64
C ARG A 346 28.77 -17.78 13.54
N GLY A 347 29.62 -17.43 12.57
CA GLY A 347 30.20 -16.08 12.46
C GLY A 347 29.21 -15.04 11.94
N ASN A 348 28.70 -15.25 10.73
CA ASN A 348 27.84 -14.26 10.03
C ASN A 348 26.47 -14.08 10.69
N ARG A 349 25.84 -15.15 11.19
CA ARG A 349 24.55 -15.05 11.88
C ARG A 349 24.69 -14.28 13.19
N ARG A 350 25.73 -14.58 13.99
CA ARG A 350 26.02 -13.80 15.20
C ARG A 350 26.37 -12.35 14.88
N GLN A 351 27.03 -12.08 13.76
CA GLN A 351 27.35 -10.72 13.36
C GLN A 351 26.10 -9.93 12.94
N ALA A 352 25.26 -10.50 12.07
CA ALA A 352 23.99 -9.90 11.65
C ALA A 352 23.03 -9.72 12.85
N ASP A 353 22.89 -10.73 13.71
CA ASP A 353 22.09 -10.64 14.93
C ASP A 353 22.65 -9.56 15.88
N ARG A 354 23.98 -9.44 16.02
CA ARG A 354 24.62 -8.42 16.87
C ARG A 354 24.49 -7.02 16.28
N GLU A 355 24.57 -6.86 14.97
CA GLU A 355 24.33 -5.58 14.28
C GLU A 355 22.85 -5.17 14.40
N PHE A 356 21.93 -6.12 14.26
CA PHE A 356 20.51 -5.91 14.44
C PHE A 356 20.17 -5.53 15.89
N SER A 357 20.67 -6.28 16.89
CA SER A 357 20.49 -5.96 18.31
C SER A 357 21.07 -4.59 18.66
N LYS A 358 22.27 -4.26 18.19
CA LYS A 358 22.86 -2.92 18.39
C LYS A 358 22.01 -1.82 17.77
N LYS A 359 21.50 -2.02 16.56
CA LYS A 359 20.64 -1.04 15.89
C LYS A 359 19.32 -0.85 16.64
N ALA A 360 18.71 -1.93 17.12
CA ALA A 360 17.51 -1.88 17.94
C ALA A 360 17.74 -1.17 19.30
N GLU A 361 18.88 -1.41 19.95
CA GLU A 361 19.28 -0.71 21.18
C GLU A 361 19.48 0.79 20.93
N ILE A 362 20.14 1.17 19.84
CA ILE A 362 20.35 2.57 19.46
C ILE A 362 19.01 3.24 19.14
N GLU A 363 18.12 2.57 18.42
CA GLU A 363 16.79 3.10 18.09
C GLU A 363 15.93 3.30 19.34
N THR A 364 15.94 2.36 20.28
CA THR A 364 15.18 2.48 21.53
C THR A 364 15.72 3.60 22.42
N GLU A 365 17.04 3.76 22.52
CA GLU A 365 17.65 4.88 23.27
C GLU A 365 17.35 6.23 22.60
N MET A 366 17.43 6.33 21.28
CA MET A 366 17.03 7.55 20.55
C MET A 366 15.55 7.87 20.75
N ALA A 367 14.67 6.87 20.75
CA ALA A 367 13.25 7.06 21.02
C ALA A 367 13.01 7.59 22.44
N ARG A 368 13.69 7.01 23.44
CA ARG A 368 13.61 7.47 24.84
C ARG A 368 14.09 8.92 24.99
N GLN A 369 15.15 9.31 24.30
CA GLN A 369 15.64 10.69 24.28
C GLN A 369 14.65 11.65 23.59
N ARG A 370 14.01 11.22 22.49
CA ARG A 370 12.95 11.99 21.82
C ARG A 370 11.73 12.19 22.72
N GLU A 371 11.31 11.16 23.46
CA GLU A 371 10.21 11.27 24.40
C GLU A 371 10.55 12.20 25.57
N ALA A 372 11.74 12.06 26.14
CA ALA A 372 12.20 12.94 27.22
C ALA A 372 12.29 14.41 26.77
N THR A 373 12.78 14.66 25.56
CA THR A 373 12.85 16.02 24.98
C THR A 373 11.47 16.57 24.66
N ALA A 374 10.55 15.77 24.12
CA ALA A 374 9.17 16.18 23.86
C ALA A 374 8.40 16.47 25.16
N GLN A 375 8.59 15.65 26.21
CA GLN A 375 8.01 15.90 27.53
C GLN A 375 8.55 17.19 28.15
N LYS A 376 9.87 17.42 28.04
CA LYS A 376 10.50 18.66 28.50
C LYS A 376 9.96 19.88 27.76
N GLN A 377 9.85 19.82 26.43
CA GLN A 377 9.25 20.89 25.63
C GLN A 377 7.78 21.15 25.99
N ALA A 378 6.99 20.10 26.23
CA ALA A 378 5.60 20.23 26.65
C ALA A 378 5.50 20.88 28.04
N GLN A 379 6.37 20.51 28.98
CA GLN A 379 6.47 21.16 30.29
C GLN A 379 6.90 22.62 30.18
N ASP A 380 7.89 22.95 29.34
CA ASP A 380 8.35 24.31 29.10
C ASP A 380 7.24 25.18 28.47
N LEU A 381 6.46 24.63 27.53
CA LEU A 381 5.27 25.28 26.95
C LEU A 381 4.16 25.52 27.97
N LEU A 382 3.92 24.56 28.87
CA LEU A 382 2.95 24.70 29.97
C LEU A 382 3.42 25.78 30.96
N ALA A 383 4.71 25.79 31.32
CA ALA A 383 5.32 26.80 32.19
C ALA A 383 5.32 28.21 31.57
N ALA A 384 5.53 28.31 30.26
CA ALA A 384 5.41 29.58 29.52
C ALA A 384 3.96 30.09 29.48
N LYS A 385 2.97 29.19 29.32
CA LYS A 385 1.55 29.56 29.38
C LYS A 385 1.14 30.05 30.76
N THR A 386 1.53 29.37 31.84
CA THR A 386 1.20 29.77 33.22
C THR A 386 1.88 31.08 33.63
N SER A 387 3.10 31.34 33.17
CA SER A 387 3.80 32.61 33.44
C SER A 387 3.24 33.81 32.65
N SER A 388 2.62 33.60 31.48
CA SER A 388 1.99 34.67 30.69
C SER A 388 0.61 35.12 31.19
N GLY A 389 -0.06 34.32 32.03
CA GLY A 389 -1.44 34.54 32.50
C GLY A 389 -1.63 35.54 33.65
N SER A 390 -0.57 36.20 34.16
CA SER A 390 -0.64 36.98 35.41
C SER A 390 -0.54 38.51 35.26
N LYS A 391 -0.60 39.07 34.04
CA LYS A 391 -0.64 40.54 33.85
C LYS A 391 -2.05 41.07 33.56
N ALA A 392 -2.99 40.83 34.48
CA ALA A 392 -4.21 41.63 34.53
C ALA A 392 -3.86 43.01 35.13
N LYS A 393 -3.75 44.05 34.28
CA LYS A 393 -3.62 45.45 34.72
C LYS A 393 -4.88 45.84 35.49
N ILE A 394 -4.78 45.96 36.81
CA ILE A 394 -5.78 46.64 37.64
C ILE A 394 -5.66 48.14 37.33
N ILE A 395 -6.62 48.70 36.59
CA ILE A 395 -6.73 50.13 36.33
C ILE A 395 -7.55 50.73 37.47
N VAL A 396 -6.92 51.53 38.33
CA VAL A 396 -7.59 52.35 39.35
C VAL A 396 -7.70 53.78 38.80
N PRO A 397 -8.87 54.43 38.77
CA PRO A 397 -8.99 55.80 38.23
C PRO A 397 -8.45 56.82 39.23
N GLY A 398 -7.33 57.46 38.91
CA GLY A 398 -6.75 58.58 39.66
C GLY A 398 -7.12 59.94 39.05
N THR A 399 -7.56 60.86 39.89
CA THR A 399 -7.94 62.25 39.59
C THR A 399 -6.74 63.13 39.15
N PRO A 400 -6.95 64.19 38.34
CA PRO A 400 -5.86 64.96 37.75
C PRO A 400 -5.32 66.04 38.70
N ARG A 401 -3.99 66.10 38.90
CA ARG A 401 -3.29 67.25 39.50
C ARG A 401 -2.47 67.99 38.45
N HIS A 402 -2.64 69.32 38.48
CA HIS A 402 -2.02 70.31 37.63
C HIS A 402 -0.48 70.34 37.72
N THR A 403 0.15 70.46 36.55
CA THR A 403 1.57 70.75 36.36
C THR A 403 1.84 72.24 36.51
N GLY A 404 2.82 72.61 37.33
CA GLY A 404 3.40 73.95 37.40
C GLY A 404 4.86 73.90 36.99
N ILE A 405 5.20 74.53 35.86
CA ILE A 405 6.58 74.86 35.49
C ILE A 405 6.58 76.34 35.12
N GLY A 406 7.27 77.14 35.93
CA GLY A 406 7.60 78.53 35.64
C GLY A 406 9.02 78.64 35.09
N ALA A 407 9.17 79.37 33.99
CA ALA A 407 10.39 80.08 33.64
C ALA A 407 9.98 81.22 32.70
N GLY A 408 10.19 82.46 33.16
CA GLY A 408 9.72 83.65 32.47
C GLY A 408 10.62 84.09 31.32
N THR A 409 10.04 84.86 30.39
CA THR A 409 10.56 86.16 29.95
C THR A 409 9.55 86.85 29.02
N ARG A 410 9.56 88.18 29.09
CA ARG A 410 8.55 89.11 28.56
C ARG A 410 8.75 89.45 27.06
N VAL A 411 7.60 89.54 26.37
CA VAL A 411 7.14 90.58 25.41
C VAL A 411 7.94 90.79 24.11
N THR A 412 7.29 90.54 22.96
CA THR A 412 6.89 91.58 21.97
C THR A 412 6.05 91.00 20.81
N GLN A 413 4.95 91.69 20.51
CA GLN A 413 4.26 91.88 19.21
C GLN A 413 3.69 90.69 18.39
N THR A 414 2.35 90.66 18.34
CA THR A 414 1.49 90.25 17.20
C THR A 414 1.59 91.25 16.02
N PRO A 415 0.96 91.04 14.83
CA PRO A 415 0.24 89.88 14.29
C PRO A 415 0.55 89.57 12.79
N ARG A 416 0.05 88.45 12.23
CA ARG A 416 -0.78 88.50 11.00
C ARG A 416 -1.46 87.17 10.66
N ARG A 417 -2.61 87.35 10.03
CA ARG A 417 -3.78 86.49 9.82
C ARG A 417 -3.85 86.10 8.33
N ARG A 418 -4.30 84.88 8.02
CA ARG A 418 -5.05 84.43 6.80
C ARG A 418 -5.25 82.91 6.95
N VAL A 419 -6.43 82.35 7.28
CA VAL A 419 -7.69 82.20 6.51
C VAL A 419 -7.40 81.59 5.13
N GLY A 420 -7.65 80.30 4.94
CA GLY A 420 -8.91 79.71 4.42
C GLY A 420 -8.57 79.06 3.06
N ILE A 421 -9.18 77.98 2.58
CA ILE A 421 -10.53 77.40 2.73
C ILE A 421 -10.41 75.89 2.85
#